data_AF-A0A924Y0G0-F1
#
_entry.id   AF-A0A924Y0G0-F1
#
_cell.length_a   1.000
_cell.length_b   1.000
_cell.length_c   1.000
_cell.angle_alpha   90.00
_cell.angle_beta   90.00
_cell.angle_gamma   90.00
#
_symmetry.space_group_name_H-M   'P 1'
#
loop_
_entity.id
_entity.type
_entity.pdbx_description
1 polymer ?
#
loop_
_entity_poly.entity_id
_entity_poly.type
_entity_poly.pdbx_seq_one_letter_code
_entity_poly.pdbx_strand_id
1 'polypeptide(L)'
;MFTSPFPRIANQFYPAWKMSLLLILRPINTVKREVPADLAAVAWDDKRMRARFRALLDHVLGEMPDVTLAGIVLGNEVSDFLSAETDGWRTYRTFLSEMRDYVHAKRPGVPVGVTISHGGLTDGKTRRKAQALNAVCDAVFVTYYPLHPDFTVRSPNAPLADFESALYLYPNKPIHFVEAGYPSSPDCKSDEAKQACFVESAFAAWDKHAAQVPTVAFS
;
A
#
# COMPACT_ATOMS: atom_id res chain seq x y z
N MET A 1 19.58 18.18 -7.79
CA MET A 1 18.50 17.26 -8.18
C MET A 1 18.93 15.88 -7.72
N PHE A 2 18.20 15.22 -6.82
CA PHE A 2 18.52 13.85 -6.43
C PHE A 2 18.16 12.92 -7.58
N THR A 3 19.14 12.19 -8.13
CA THR A 3 18.90 11.16 -9.14
C THR A 3 19.00 9.81 -8.48
N SER A 4 17.85 9.16 -8.29
CA SER A 4 17.82 7.77 -7.83
C SER A 4 18.13 6.85 -9.01
N PRO A 5 19.11 5.92 -8.93
CA PRO A 5 19.35 4.96 -10.00
C PRO A 5 18.31 3.85 -10.05
N PHE A 6 17.51 3.66 -8.98
CA PHE A 6 16.64 2.50 -8.82
C PHE A 6 15.57 2.33 -9.91
N PRO A 7 14.86 3.38 -10.39
CA PRO A 7 13.89 3.20 -11.46
C PRO A 7 14.52 2.63 -12.74
N ARG A 8 15.71 3.12 -13.10
CA ARG A 8 16.44 2.65 -14.28
C ARG A 8 16.93 1.20 -14.13
N ILE A 9 17.45 0.86 -12.95
CA ILE A 9 17.84 -0.52 -12.63
C ILE A 9 16.62 -1.44 -12.73
N ALA A 10 15.48 -1.02 -12.18
CA ALA A 10 14.24 -1.78 -12.25
C ALA A 10 13.80 -2.01 -13.71
N ASN A 11 13.94 -0.99 -14.58
CA ASN A 11 13.63 -1.12 -16.00
C ASN A 11 14.55 -2.09 -16.74
N GLN A 12 15.83 -2.15 -16.36
CA GLN A 12 16.79 -3.05 -17.01
C GLN A 12 16.63 -4.50 -16.54
N PHE A 13 16.28 -4.71 -15.27
CA PHE A 13 16.26 -6.03 -14.67
C PHE A 13 14.90 -6.73 -14.83
N TYR A 14 13.83 -6.20 -14.23
CA TYR A 14 12.58 -6.96 -14.06
C TYR A 14 11.87 -7.36 -15.35
N PRO A 15 11.85 -6.53 -16.42
CA PRO A 15 11.30 -6.94 -17.71
C PRO A 15 12.01 -8.16 -18.32
N ALA A 16 13.33 -8.27 -18.18
CA ALA A 16 14.11 -9.40 -18.68
C ALA A 16 13.70 -10.73 -18.01
N TRP A 17 13.22 -10.66 -16.78
CA TRP A 17 12.74 -11.80 -15.99
C TRP A 17 11.21 -11.95 -16.00
N LYS A 18 10.48 -11.12 -16.76
CA LYS A 18 9.01 -11.09 -16.81
C LYS A 18 8.37 -10.96 -15.41
N MET A 19 9.03 -10.20 -14.53
CA MET A 19 8.53 -9.95 -13.18
C MET A 19 7.79 -8.63 -13.14
N SER A 20 6.58 -8.64 -12.56
CA SER A 20 5.83 -7.43 -12.26
C SER A 20 6.33 -6.78 -10.98
N LEU A 21 6.21 -5.46 -10.89
CA LEU A 21 6.55 -4.71 -9.69
C LEU A 21 5.35 -4.01 -9.08
N LEU A 22 5.30 -3.98 -7.76
CA LEU A 22 4.50 -3.02 -7.02
C LEU A 22 5.38 -1.81 -6.70
N LEU A 23 5.03 -0.63 -7.21
CA LEU A 23 5.75 0.61 -6.91
C LEU A 23 5.07 1.30 -5.72
N ILE A 24 5.81 1.50 -4.63
CA ILE A 24 5.33 2.29 -3.49
C ILE A 24 6.11 3.61 -3.41
N LEU A 25 5.42 4.72 -3.67
CA LEU A 25 5.91 6.07 -3.39
C LEU A 25 5.33 6.49 -2.05
N ARG A 26 6.18 6.87 -1.09
CA ARG A 26 5.81 7.02 0.32
C ARG A 26 5.83 8.50 0.80
N PRO A 27 5.03 9.43 0.23
CA PRO A 27 4.98 10.80 0.78
C PRO A 27 4.42 10.83 2.22
N ILE A 28 3.64 9.81 2.57
CA ILE A 28 3.33 9.41 3.93
C ILE A 28 3.93 8.02 4.13
N ASN A 29 4.60 7.82 5.26
CA ASN A 29 5.15 6.54 5.68
C ASN A 29 4.81 6.32 7.15
N THR A 30 3.78 5.51 7.39
CA THR A 30 3.18 5.26 8.71
C THR A 30 2.72 6.56 9.37
N VAL A 31 3.50 7.09 10.31
CA VAL A 31 3.24 8.32 11.07
C VAL A 31 4.13 9.49 10.61
N LYS A 32 4.91 9.30 9.55
CA LYS A 32 5.86 10.29 9.04
C LYS A 32 5.39 10.88 7.72
N ARG A 33 5.66 12.17 7.57
CA ARG A 33 5.55 12.91 6.32
C ARG A 33 6.92 12.95 5.65
N GLU A 34 7.07 12.25 4.53
CA GLU A 34 8.36 12.12 3.82
C GLU A 34 8.30 12.90 2.51
N VAL A 35 8.19 14.22 2.63
CA VAL A 35 8.21 15.16 1.49
C VAL A 35 9.41 16.10 1.61
N PRO A 36 9.87 16.71 0.50
CA PRO A 36 10.86 17.77 0.55
C PRO A 36 10.52 18.86 1.58
N ALA A 37 11.55 19.45 2.21
CA ALA A 37 11.37 20.41 3.29
C ALA A 37 10.46 21.60 2.92
N ASP A 38 10.50 22.04 1.67
CA ASP A 38 9.64 23.12 1.16
C ASP A 38 8.15 22.77 1.09
N LEU A 39 7.81 21.47 1.20
CA LEU A 39 6.44 20.95 1.21
C LEU A 39 5.98 20.49 2.60
N ALA A 40 6.81 20.63 3.64
CA ALA A 40 6.51 20.10 4.97
C ALA A 40 5.21 20.67 5.57
N ALA A 41 4.92 21.95 5.33
CA ALA A 41 3.71 22.63 5.81
C ALA A 41 2.63 22.86 4.72
N VAL A 42 2.80 22.25 3.54
CA VAL A 42 1.89 22.46 2.40
C VAL A 42 0.76 21.43 2.45
N ALA A 43 -0.50 21.85 2.38
CA ALA A 43 -1.64 20.92 2.36
C ALA A 43 -1.57 19.94 1.16
N TRP A 44 -2.10 18.73 1.32
CA TRP A 44 -2.03 17.69 0.28
C TRP A 44 -2.67 18.11 -1.05
N ASP A 45 -3.78 18.84 -0.99
CA ASP A 45 -4.53 19.35 -2.13
C ASP A 45 -4.03 20.71 -2.67
N ASP A 46 -3.02 21.32 -2.03
CA ASP A 46 -2.36 22.52 -2.54
C ASP A 46 -1.73 22.24 -3.92
N LYS A 47 -1.88 23.20 -4.84
CA LYS A 47 -1.33 23.13 -6.20
C LYS A 47 0.18 22.85 -6.23
N ARG A 48 0.95 23.34 -5.25
CA ARG A 48 2.40 23.12 -5.13
C ARG A 48 2.73 21.67 -4.79
N MET A 49 2.01 21.07 -3.84
CA MET A 49 2.15 19.65 -3.51
C MET A 49 1.89 18.79 -4.76
N ARG A 50 0.76 19.03 -5.41
CA ARG A 50 0.35 18.29 -6.61
C ARG A 50 1.33 18.44 -7.77
N ALA A 51 1.80 19.66 -8.05
CA ALA A 51 2.78 19.90 -9.11
C ALA A 51 4.11 19.18 -8.84
N ARG A 52 4.59 19.19 -7.60
CA ARG A 52 5.85 18.50 -7.22
C ARG A 52 5.71 17.00 -7.26
N PHE A 53 4.56 16.45 -6.87
CA PHE A 53 4.32 15.02 -6.96
C PHE A 53 4.16 14.54 -8.42
N ARG A 54 3.53 15.34 -9.30
CA ARG A 54 3.50 15.06 -10.74
C ARG A 54 4.90 14.99 -11.34
N ALA A 55 5.78 15.93 -10.99
CA ALA A 55 7.16 15.90 -11.46
C ALA A 55 7.94 14.66 -10.96
N LEU A 56 7.64 14.18 -9.74
CA LEU A 56 8.17 12.90 -9.25
C LEU A 56 7.64 11.73 -10.09
N LEU A 57 6.33 11.68 -10.35
CA LEU A 57 5.71 10.64 -11.19
C LEU A 57 6.27 10.65 -12.62
N ASP A 58 6.44 11.82 -13.22
CA ASP A 58 7.07 12.00 -14.54
C ASP A 58 8.46 11.36 -14.57
N HIS A 59 9.30 11.70 -13.60
CA HIS A 59 10.66 11.21 -13.52
C HIS A 59 10.70 9.69 -13.29
N VAL A 60 9.99 9.20 -12.27
CA VAL A 60 10.01 7.78 -11.91
C VAL A 60 9.44 6.93 -13.04
N LEU A 61 8.23 7.22 -13.52
CA LEU A 61 7.59 6.41 -14.56
C LEU A 61 8.30 6.52 -15.92
N GLY A 62 8.92 7.67 -16.21
CA GLY A 62 9.72 7.88 -17.42
C GLY A 62 11.04 7.09 -17.43
N GLU A 63 11.61 6.79 -16.26
CA GLU A 63 12.81 5.96 -16.13
C GLU A 63 12.51 4.45 -16.07
N MET A 64 11.23 4.05 -16.02
CA MET A 64 10.80 2.65 -16.08
C MET A 64 9.68 2.37 -17.10
N PRO A 65 9.87 2.71 -18.39
CA PRO A 65 8.84 2.51 -19.42
C PRO A 65 8.45 1.04 -19.64
N ASP A 66 9.38 0.10 -19.48
CA ASP A 66 9.22 -1.31 -19.85
C ASP A 66 8.76 -2.20 -18.68
N VAL A 67 8.74 -1.65 -17.46
CA VAL A 67 8.30 -2.37 -16.27
C VAL A 67 6.79 -2.62 -16.31
N THR A 68 6.41 -3.89 -16.20
CA THR A 68 5.02 -4.25 -15.89
C THR A 68 4.74 -3.96 -14.42
N LEU A 69 3.76 -3.10 -14.15
CA LEU A 69 3.40 -2.71 -12.79
C LEU A 69 2.14 -3.47 -12.35
N ALA A 70 2.25 -4.20 -11.25
CA ALA A 70 1.11 -4.83 -10.56
C ALA A 70 0.23 -3.79 -9.85
N GLY A 71 0.82 -2.63 -9.51
CA GLY A 71 0.12 -1.49 -8.95
C GLY A 71 1.07 -0.36 -8.58
N ILE A 72 0.51 0.83 -8.36
CA ILE A 72 1.21 2.02 -7.88
C ILE A 72 0.53 2.49 -6.59
N VAL A 73 1.28 2.49 -5.51
CA VAL A 73 0.83 2.89 -4.18
C VAL A 73 1.41 4.26 -3.86
N LEU A 74 0.57 5.23 -3.50
CA LEU A 74 0.94 6.64 -3.31
C LEU A 74 1.01 7.06 -1.84
N GLY A 75 1.26 6.12 -0.93
CA GLY A 75 1.42 6.34 0.50
C GLY A 75 1.49 5.01 1.23
N ASN A 76 2.30 4.94 2.29
CA ASN A 76 2.46 3.75 3.08
C ASN A 76 1.78 3.88 4.45
N GLU A 77 0.85 2.97 4.77
CA GLU A 77 0.11 2.87 6.04
C GLU A 77 -0.44 4.21 6.52
N VAL A 78 -1.24 4.86 5.67
CA VAL A 78 -1.54 6.29 5.84
C VAL A 78 -2.52 6.61 6.98
N SER A 79 -3.19 5.61 7.56
CA SER A 79 -4.36 5.83 8.43
C SER A 79 -4.06 6.65 9.68
N ASP A 80 -2.94 6.38 10.34
CA ASP A 80 -2.62 6.98 11.63
C ASP A 80 -2.18 8.44 11.44
N PHE A 81 -1.31 8.68 10.45
CA PHE A 81 -0.91 10.04 10.06
C PHE A 81 -2.12 10.90 9.69
N LEU A 82 -2.99 10.42 8.79
CA LEU A 82 -4.14 11.19 8.34
C LEU A 82 -5.16 11.46 9.45
N SER A 83 -5.21 10.59 10.47
CA SER A 83 -6.10 10.77 11.62
C SER A 83 -5.58 11.82 12.61
N ALA A 84 -4.27 12.07 12.63
CA ALA A 84 -3.66 13.11 13.44
C ALA A 84 -3.74 14.52 12.80
N GLU A 85 -3.94 14.62 11.48
CA GLU A 85 -4.07 15.91 10.79
C GLU A 85 -5.51 16.47 10.81
N THR A 86 -5.63 17.76 11.13
CA THR A 86 -6.85 18.55 10.93
C THR A 86 -7.18 18.57 9.43
N ASP A 87 -8.10 17.72 8.99
CA ASP A 87 -8.49 17.48 7.59
C ASP A 87 -7.57 16.59 6.72
N GLY A 88 -6.68 15.80 7.34
CA GLY A 88 -5.76 14.90 6.61
C GLY A 88 -6.48 14.01 5.59
N TRP A 89 -7.46 13.23 6.05
CA TRP A 89 -8.24 12.34 5.19
C TRP A 89 -8.93 13.04 4.00
N ARG A 90 -9.47 14.25 4.19
CA ARG A 90 -10.18 14.98 3.14
C ARG A 90 -9.20 15.46 2.07
N THR A 91 -8.18 16.19 2.50
CA THR A 91 -7.20 16.82 1.60
C THR A 91 -6.40 15.76 0.86
N TYR A 92 -6.02 14.67 1.54
CA TYR A 92 -5.28 13.58 0.93
C TYR A 92 -6.14 12.75 -0.05
N ARG A 93 -7.45 12.59 0.19
CA ARG A 93 -8.36 11.97 -0.80
C ARG A 93 -8.41 12.77 -2.11
N THR A 94 -8.47 14.09 -2.03
CA THR A 94 -8.45 14.97 -3.21
C THR A 94 -7.12 14.81 -3.97
N PHE A 95 -6.00 14.85 -3.24
CA PHE A 95 -4.67 14.59 -3.81
C PHE A 95 -4.60 13.23 -4.51
N LEU A 96 -5.05 12.17 -3.84
CA LEU A 96 -4.99 10.79 -4.34
C LEU A 96 -5.82 10.61 -5.61
N SER A 97 -7.04 11.15 -5.65
CA SER A 97 -7.89 11.08 -6.84
C SER A 97 -7.22 11.73 -8.06
N GLU A 98 -6.61 12.90 -7.87
CA GLU A 98 -5.96 13.61 -8.96
C GLU A 98 -4.65 12.94 -9.41
N MET A 99 -3.88 12.38 -8.47
CA MET A 99 -2.66 11.65 -8.83
C MET A 99 -2.98 10.32 -9.51
N ARG A 100 -4.08 9.63 -9.16
CA ARG A 100 -4.57 8.47 -9.91
C ARG A 100 -4.86 8.84 -11.36
N ASP A 101 -5.66 9.87 -11.60
CA ASP A 101 -6.00 10.30 -12.97
C ASP A 101 -4.75 10.66 -13.76
N TYR A 102 -3.78 11.30 -13.10
CA TYR A 102 -2.50 11.63 -13.70
C TYR A 102 -1.64 10.39 -14.03
N VAL A 103 -1.65 9.38 -13.16
CA VAL A 103 -0.99 8.09 -13.41
C VAL A 103 -1.65 7.38 -14.58
N HIS A 104 -2.98 7.32 -14.66
CA HIS A 104 -3.68 6.65 -15.77
C HIS A 104 -3.43 7.32 -17.12
N ALA A 105 -3.21 8.64 -17.17
CA ALA A 105 -2.79 9.32 -18.39
C ALA A 105 -1.42 8.86 -18.92
N LYS A 106 -0.60 8.21 -18.08
CA LYS A 106 0.76 7.74 -18.41
C LYS A 106 0.89 6.23 -18.45
N ARG A 107 0.17 5.53 -17.58
CA ARG A 107 0.14 4.08 -17.43
C ARG A 107 -1.31 3.61 -17.35
N PRO A 108 -2.04 3.59 -18.48
CA PRO A 108 -3.43 3.15 -18.51
C PRO A 108 -3.58 1.73 -17.94
N GLY A 109 -4.60 1.52 -17.11
CA GLY A 109 -4.96 0.21 -16.56
C GLY A 109 -4.12 -0.28 -15.37
N VAL A 110 -3.06 0.44 -14.97
CA VAL A 110 -2.31 0.09 -13.74
C VAL A 110 -3.14 0.47 -12.51
N PRO A 111 -3.41 -0.45 -11.56
CA PRO A 111 -4.14 -0.12 -10.35
C PRO A 111 -3.39 0.88 -9.48
N VAL A 112 -4.08 1.93 -9.02
CA VAL A 112 -3.52 2.94 -8.13
C VAL A 112 -4.26 2.96 -6.80
N GLY A 113 -3.52 3.12 -5.71
CA GLY A 113 -4.10 3.28 -4.39
C GLY A 113 -3.10 3.73 -3.34
N VAL A 114 -3.38 3.39 -2.09
CA VAL A 114 -2.53 3.63 -0.92
C VAL A 114 -2.59 2.41 -0.02
N THR A 115 -1.55 2.13 0.76
CA THR A 115 -1.67 1.08 1.77
C THR A 115 -2.34 1.62 3.03
N ILE A 116 -3.21 0.77 3.58
CA ILE A 116 -3.76 0.92 4.92
C ILE A 116 -3.58 -0.44 5.58
N SER A 117 -3.11 -0.47 6.83
CA SER A 117 -2.99 -1.72 7.57
C SER A 117 -4.34 -2.40 7.71
N HIS A 118 -4.37 -3.73 7.81
CA HIS A 118 -5.61 -4.47 8.06
C HIS A 118 -6.37 -3.94 9.28
N GLY A 119 -5.65 -3.57 10.35
CA GLY A 119 -6.22 -2.90 11.52
C GLY A 119 -6.88 -1.56 11.16
N GLY A 120 -6.21 -0.72 10.37
CA GLY A 120 -6.77 0.55 9.90
C GLY A 120 -8.00 0.41 9.00
N LEU A 121 -8.13 -0.71 8.27
CA LEU A 121 -9.32 -1.03 7.47
C LEU A 121 -10.49 -1.51 8.33
N THR A 122 -10.20 -2.29 9.38
CA THR A 122 -11.22 -2.99 10.15
C THR A 122 -11.63 -2.27 11.43
N ASP A 123 -10.85 -1.35 11.99
CA ASP A 123 -11.22 -0.56 13.17
C ASP A 123 -12.45 0.33 12.91
N GLY A 124 -13.46 0.27 13.79
CA GLY A 124 -14.69 1.07 13.67
C GLY A 124 -14.47 2.59 13.61
N LYS A 125 -13.36 3.11 14.15
CA LYS A 125 -13.01 4.55 14.14
C LYS A 125 -12.47 5.03 12.79
N THR A 126 -11.71 4.20 12.10
CA THR A 126 -11.05 4.55 10.83
C THR A 126 -11.75 3.97 9.61
N ARG A 127 -12.47 2.85 9.74
CA ARG A 127 -13.10 2.09 8.64
C ARG A 127 -13.85 2.96 7.65
N ARG A 128 -14.75 3.85 8.11
CA ARG A 128 -15.53 4.71 7.19
C ARG A 128 -14.65 5.69 6.41
N LYS A 129 -13.60 6.22 7.04
CA LYS A 129 -12.65 7.14 6.39
C LYS A 129 -11.77 6.38 5.40
N ALA A 130 -11.31 5.18 5.77
CA ALA A 130 -10.59 4.27 4.88
C ALA A 130 -11.42 3.88 3.66
N GLN A 131 -12.70 3.53 3.84
CA GLN A 131 -13.61 3.24 2.73
C GLN A 131 -13.80 4.45 1.81
N ALA A 132 -13.95 5.65 2.38
CA ALA A 132 -14.07 6.89 1.60
C ALA A 132 -12.79 7.23 0.82
N LEU A 133 -11.61 6.88 1.34
CA LEU A 133 -10.33 7.01 0.64
C LEU A 133 -10.20 5.96 -0.47
N ASN A 134 -10.46 4.69 -0.15
CA ASN A 134 -10.40 3.58 -1.12
C ASN A 134 -11.47 3.66 -2.22
N ALA A 135 -12.53 4.45 -2.03
CA ALA A 135 -13.51 4.74 -3.07
C ALA A 135 -12.88 5.46 -4.29
N VAL A 136 -11.82 6.25 -4.10
CA VAL A 136 -11.09 6.89 -5.20
C VAL A 136 -9.88 6.08 -5.70
N CYS A 137 -9.55 4.95 -5.07
CA CYS A 137 -8.52 4.02 -5.53
C CYS A 137 -9.09 3.00 -6.52
N ASP A 138 -8.25 2.41 -7.37
CA ASP A 138 -8.65 1.30 -8.25
C ASP A 138 -8.71 -0.04 -7.50
N ALA A 139 -7.80 -0.22 -6.54
CA ALA A 139 -7.67 -1.41 -5.72
C ALA A 139 -7.44 -1.03 -4.25
N VAL A 140 -7.62 -2.00 -3.35
CA VAL A 140 -7.29 -1.85 -1.94
C VAL A 140 -5.93 -2.50 -1.69
N PHE A 141 -4.96 -1.72 -1.22
CA PHE A 141 -3.64 -2.24 -0.85
C PHE A 141 -3.56 -2.35 0.68
N VAL A 142 -3.14 -3.51 1.17
CA VAL A 142 -3.22 -3.86 2.59
C VAL A 142 -1.86 -4.34 3.08
N THR A 143 -1.30 -3.66 4.08
CA THR A 143 -0.21 -4.24 4.88
C THR A 143 -0.81 -5.13 5.95
N TYR A 144 -0.18 -6.28 6.20
CA TYR A 144 -0.78 -7.29 7.08
C TYR A 144 0.24 -7.96 7.97
N TYR A 145 0.11 -7.67 9.27
CA TYR A 145 0.80 -8.37 10.34
C TYR A 145 -0.25 -8.72 11.40
N PRO A 146 -0.50 -10.01 11.68
CA PRO A 146 -1.45 -10.41 12.71
C PRO A 146 -0.82 -10.20 14.09
N LEU A 147 -0.80 -8.96 14.55
CA LEU A 147 -0.20 -8.57 15.83
C LEU A 147 -1.27 -8.18 16.84
N HIS A 148 -0.95 -8.39 18.11
CA HIS A 148 -1.60 -7.74 19.23
C HIS A 148 -1.09 -6.29 19.37
N PRO A 149 -1.81 -5.41 20.10
CA PRO A 149 -1.35 -4.04 20.33
C PRO A 149 0.01 -3.91 21.04
N ASP A 150 0.47 -4.96 21.72
CA ASP A 150 1.79 -5.04 22.36
C ASP A 150 2.90 -5.57 21.42
N PHE A 151 2.62 -5.65 20.11
CA PHE A 151 3.51 -6.18 19.07
C PHE A 151 3.86 -7.66 19.20
N THR A 152 3.19 -8.41 20.08
CA THR A 152 3.29 -9.87 20.08
C THR A 152 2.41 -10.47 18.99
N VAL A 153 2.79 -11.62 18.46
CA VAL A 153 2.05 -12.25 17.36
C VAL A 153 0.72 -12.84 17.83
N ARG A 154 -0.34 -12.64 17.04
CA ARG A 154 -1.58 -13.43 17.09
C ARG A 154 -1.34 -14.83 16.48
N SER A 155 -2.38 -15.65 16.48
CA SER A 155 -2.38 -16.97 15.81
C SER A 155 -1.82 -16.90 14.37
N PRO A 156 -0.90 -17.79 13.98
CA PRO A 156 -0.40 -17.85 12.60
C PRO A 156 -1.49 -18.23 11.58
N ASN A 157 -2.61 -18.83 12.03
CA ASN A 157 -3.79 -19.13 11.20
C ASN A 157 -4.72 -17.92 10.97
N ALA A 158 -4.40 -16.74 11.52
CA ALA A 158 -5.19 -15.52 11.36
C ALA A 158 -5.49 -15.12 9.89
N PRO A 159 -4.61 -15.33 8.88
CA PRO A 159 -4.92 -14.96 7.49
C PRO A 159 -6.23 -15.54 6.98
N LEU A 160 -6.58 -16.77 7.40
CA LEU A 160 -7.77 -17.50 6.94
C LEU A 160 -9.08 -16.72 7.20
N ALA A 161 -9.15 -15.96 8.30
CA ALA A 161 -10.32 -15.14 8.64
C ALA A 161 -10.10 -13.65 8.35
N ASP A 162 -8.88 -13.16 8.57
CA ASP A 162 -8.58 -11.74 8.40
C ASP A 162 -8.67 -11.33 6.92
N PHE A 163 -8.29 -12.19 5.97
CA PHE A 163 -8.46 -11.91 4.54
C PHE A 163 -9.95 -11.76 4.21
N GLU A 164 -10.79 -12.72 4.60
CA GLU A 164 -12.25 -12.66 4.39
C GLU A 164 -12.86 -11.36 4.93
N SER A 165 -12.40 -10.89 6.09
CA SER A 165 -12.90 -9.65 6.67
C SER A 165 -12.59 -8.42 5.79
N ALA A 166 -11.44 -8.38 5.12
CA ALA A 166 -11.12 -7.32 4.17
C ALA A 166 -11.98 -7.42 2.91
N LEU A 167 -12.19 -8.63 2.39
CA LEU A 167 -13.04 -8.88 1.22
C LEU A 167 -14.49 -8.47 1.48
N TYR A 168 -15.01 -8.78 2.67
CA TYR A 168 -16.36 -8.38 3.08
C TYR A 168 -16.55 -6.86 3.09
N LEU A 169 -15.51 -6.10 3.46
CA LEU A 169 -15.55 -4.64 3.47
C LEU A 169 -15.47 -4.01 2.07
N TYR A 170 -14.94 -4.74 1.09
CA TYR A 170 -14.67 -4.26 -0.26
C TYR A 170 -15.08 -5.28 -1.34
N PRO A 171 -16.35 -5.73 -1.40
CA PRO A 171 -16.77 -6.86 -2.24
C PRO A 171 -16.58 -6.65 -3.75
N ASN A 172 -16.43 -5.40 -4.18
CA ASN A 172 -16.36 -5.02 -5.59
C ASN A 172 -14.99 -4.45 -6.00
N LYS A 173 -13.95 -4.62 -5.18
CA LYS A 173 -12.58 -4.17 -5.49
C LYS A 173 -11.59 -5.32 -5.35
N PRO A 174 -10.57 -5.39 -6.21
CA PRO A 174 -9.42 -6.26 -5.97
C PRO A 174 -8.67 -5.80 -4.72
N ILE A 175 -8.16 -6.76 -3.95
CA ILE A 175 -7.41 -6.51 -2.72
C ILE A 175 -6.01 -7.11 -2.87
N HIS A 176 -5.00 -6.26 -2.78
CA HIS A 176 -3.60 -6.69 -2.79
C HIS A 176 -3.07 -6.65 -1.37
N PHE A 177 -2.61 -7.79 -0.86
CA PHE A 177 -1.85 -7.83 0.39
C PHE A 177 -0.38 -7.58 0.05
N VAL A 178 0.13 -6.42 0.47
CA VAL A 178 1.44 -5.92 0.10
C VAL A 178 2.15 -5.57 1.41
N GLU A 179 3.22 -6.30 1.73
CA GLU A 179 3.81 -6.37 3.07
C GLU A 179 2.98 -7.26 4.04
N ALA A 180 2.75 -8.51 3.65
CA ALA A 180 2.28 -9.57 4.54
C ALA A 180 3.46 -10.17 5.30
N GLY A 181 3.46 -10.09 6.63
CA GLY A 181 4.61 -10.57 7.41
C GLY A 181 4.23 -11.13 8.78
N TYR A 182 5.14 -11.94 9.30
CA TYR A 182 5.01 -12.56 10.62
C TYR A 182 6.41 -12.67 11.24
N PRO A 183 6.74 -11.87 12.26
CA PRO A 183 8.07 -11.91 12.85
C PRO A 183 8.33 -13.27 13.50
N SER A 184 9.56 -13.78 13.42
CA SER A 184 9.98 -15.07 14.01
C SER A 184 10.76 -14.91 15.32
N SER A 185 11.00 -13.68 15.79
CA SER A 185 11.74 -13.45 17.03
C SER A 185 10.95 -13.92 18.27
N PRO A 186 11.61 -14.59 19.24
CA PRO A 186 11.04 -14.87 20.56
C PRO A 186 10.56 -13.62 21.30
N ASP A 187 11.15 -12.45 21.05
CA ASP A 187 10.72 -11.17 21.65
C ASP A 187 9.27 -10.81 21.29
N CYS A 188 8.81 -11.26 20.12
CA CYS A 188 7.43 -11.11 19.65
C CYS A 188 6.55 -12.31 20.05
N LYS A 189 7.00 -13.18 20.95
CA LYS A 189 6.38 -14.48 21.32
C LYS A 189 6.21 -15.43 20.11
N SER A 190 7.17 -15.39 19.21
CA SER A 190 7.15 -16.12 17.94
C SER A 190 8.36 -17.05 17.79
N ASP A 191 8.38 -17.77 16.67
CA ASP A 191 9.43 -18.69 16.22
C ASP A 191 9.28 -18.94 14.69
N GLU A 192 10.26 -19.61 14.08
CA GLU A 192 10.22 -19.94 12.64
C GLU A 192 9.09 -20.91 12.29
N ALA A 193 8.67 -21.78 13.20
CA ALA A 193 7.58 -22.72 12.96
C ALA A 193 6.23 -22.00 12.83
N LYS A 194 5.98 -20.98 13.66
CA LYS A 194 4.81 -20.11 13.53
C LYS A 194 4.88 -19.26 12.26
N GLN A 195 6.07 -18.74 11.90
CA GLN A 195 6.22 -18.01 10.64
C GLN A 195 5.92 -18.90 9.43
N ALA A 196 6.41 -20.15 9.41
CA ALA A 196 6.07 -21.11 8.36
C ALA A 196 4.56 -21.40 8.30
N CYS A 197 3.93 -21.64 9.45
CA CYS A 197 2.47 -21.84 9.55
C CYS A 197 1.68 -20.61 9.06
N PHE A 198 2.18 -19.40 9.30
CA PHE A 198 1.60 -18.18 8.77
C PHE A 198 1.69 -18.12 7.25
N VAL A 199 2.85 -18.46 6.67
CA VAL A 199 3.05 -18.47 5.21
C VAL A 199 2.07 -19.47 4.57
N GLU A 200 1.96 -20.67 5.11
CA GLU A 200 0.99 -21.69 4.65
C GLU A 200 -0.46 -21.17 4.75
N SER A 201 -0.82 -20.55 5.86
CA SER A 201 -2.15 -19.98 6.07
C SER A 201 -2.46 -18.82 5.11
N ALA A 202 -1.47 -17.99 4.80
CA ALA A 202 -1.61 -16.90 3.84
C ALA A 202 -1.79 -17.43 2.41
N PHE A 203 -1.05 -18.47 2.00
CA PHE A 203 -1.27 -19.15 0.71
C PHE A 203 -2.66 -19.80 0.66
N ALA A 204 -3.09 -20.50 1.70
CA ALA A 204 -4.43 -21.12 1.74
C ALA A 204 -5.56 -20.07 1.64
N ALA A 205 -5.41 -18.94 2.33
CA ALA A 205 -6.34 -17.81 2.22
C ALA A 205 -6.30 -17.19 0.82
N TRP A 206 -5.11 -17.06 0.23
CA TRP A 206 -4.95 -16.53 -1.12
C TRP A 206 -5.61 -17.43 -2.17
N ASP A 207 -5.34 -18.74 -2.16
CA ASP A 207 -5.91 -19.70 -3.10
C ASP A 207 -7.45 -19.70 -3.05
N LYS A 208 -8.01 -19.67 -1.83
CA LYS A 208 -9.46 -19.58 -1.61
C LYS A 208 -10.09 -18.34 -2.24
N HIS A 209 -9.35 -17.24 -2.31
CA HIS A 209 -9.83 -15.92 -2.71
C HIS A 209 -9.13 -15.36 -3.95
N ALA A 210 -8.47 -16.20 -4.76
CA ALA A 210 -7.59 -15.78 -5.85
C ALA A 210 -8.28 -14.88 -6.90
N ALA A 211 -9.59 -15.01 -7.08
CA ALA A 211 -10.37 -14.16 -7.99
C ALA A 211 -10.45 -12.68 -7.56
N GLN A 212 -10.37 -12.39 -6.25
CA GLN A 212 -10.42 -11.04 -5.70
C GLN A 212 -9.09 -10.59 -5.08
N VAL A 213 -8.21 -11.54 -4.77
CA VAL A 213 -6.86 -11.28 -4.22
C VAL A 213 -5.82 -11.56 -5.30
N PRO A 214 -5.51 -10.60 -6.18
CA PRO A 214 -4.54 -10.81 -7.27
C PRO A 214 -3.08 -10.85 -6.78
N THR A 215 -2.79 -10.44 -5.54
CA THR A 215 -1.41 -10.36 -5.05
C THR A 215 -1.34 -10.58 -3.55
N VAL A 216 -0.40 -11.44 -3.14
CA VAL A 216 0.17 -11.47 -1.79
C VAL A 216 1.68 -11.31 -1.92
N ALA A 217 2.24 -10.26 -1.33
CA ALA A 217 3.68 -10.00 -1.30
C ALA A 217 4.16 -10.03 0.16
N PHE A 218 5.10 -10.93 0.44
CA PHE A 218 5.68 -11.11 1.77
C PHE A 218 6.82 -10.13 2.05
N SER A 219 7.01 -9.78 3.32
CA SER A 219 8.11 -8.92 3.82
C SER A 219 9.02 -9.65 4.80
#